data_AF-A0A5C0UI83-F1
#
_entry.id   AF-A0A5C0UI83-F1
#
_cell.length_a   1.000
_cell.length_b   1.000
_cell.length_c   1.000
_cell.angle_alpha   90.00
_cell.angle_beta   90.00
_cell.angle_gamma   90.00
#
_symmetry.space_group_name_H-M   'P 1'
#
loop_
_entity.id
_entity.type
_entity.pdbx_description
1 polymer ?
#
loop_
_entity_poly.entity_id
_entity_poly.type
_entity_poly.pdbx_seq_one_letter_code
_entity_poly.pdbx_strand_id
1 'polypeptide(L)'
;MYRIFQKFIPLLLLFIVLGWRAYNWESPGMNTNYSADWQSDPKRKQLHLTNCIIDFVENTSVDCLNPHFPSIAIKVSKFHNAWVHVVYTDSDQSSLRAFIDSTADIYPFYNKSQNDFMDCPLWHYSLFRKPITFWNGHAWAVIVDYENKTIKPVVGISWGFRLVKTRLRPVAIWPSQLGNNAWEKDQILIQKGLSKFTMLSCD
;
A
#
# COMPACT_ATOMS: atom_id res chain seq x y z
N MET A 1 14.44 -53.34 -16.79
CA MET A 1 13.60 -52.77 -15.71
C MET A 1 14.40 -51.87 -14.75
N TYR A 2 15.56 -52.30 -14.23
CA TYR A 2 16.36 -51.54 -13.23
C TYR A 2 16.86 -50.14 -13.69
N ARG A 3 17.28 -49.99 -14.96
CA ARG A 3 17.74 -48.71 -15.54
C ARG A 3 16.66 -47.63 -15.68
N ILE A 4 15.39 -48.03 -15.72
CA ILE A 4 14.26 -47.11 -15.85
C ILE A 4 13.98 -46.47 -14.48
N PHE A 5 14.00 -47.26 -13.41
CA PHE A 5 13.82 -46.77 -12.02
C PHE A 5 14.91 -45.79 -11.57
N GLN A 6 16.16 -45.96 -11.99
CA GLN A 6 17.26 -45.04 -11.63
C GLN A 6 17.08 -43.61 -12.19
N LYS A 7 16.33 -43.43 -13.28
CA LYS A 7 16.04 -42.09 -13.85
C LYS A 7 14.83 -41.41 -13.20
N PHE A 8 13.94 -42.17 -12.56
CA PHE A 8 12.76 -41.63 -11.90
C PHE A 8 13.03 -41.09 -10.50
N ILE A 9 14.01 -41.65 -9.78
CA ILE A 9 14.35 -41.22 -8.43
C ILE A 9 14.80 -39.74 -8.38
N PRO A 10 15.72 -39.25 -9.23
CA PRO A 10 16.12 -37.84 -9.23
C PRO A 10 14.97 -36.89 -9.54
N LEU A 11 14.08 -37.28 -10.46
CA LEU A 11 12.91 -36.48 -10.83
C LEU A 11 11.91 -36.38 -9.68
N LEU A 12 11.65 -37.50 -9.00
CA LEU A 12 10.80 -37.54 -7.81
C LEU A 12 11.38 -36.69 -6.67
N LEU A 13 12.68 -36.80 -6.42
CA LEU A 13 13.36 -35.98 -5.42
C LEU A 13 13.27 -34.48 -5.76
N LEU A 14 13.43 -34.12 -7.03
CA LEU A 14 13.25 -32.74 -7.49
C LEU A 14 11.82 -32.25 -7.22
N PHE A 15 10.79 -33.04 -7.54
CA PHE A 15 9.40 -32.68 -7.25
C PHE A 15 9.13 -32.53 -5.74
N ILE A 16 9.68 -33.41 -4.91
CA ILE A 16 9.56 -33.30 -3.45
C ILE A 16 10.23 -32.01 -2.95
N VAL A 17 11.44 -31.71 -3.41
CA VAL A 17 12.16 -30.49 -3.02
C VAL A 17 11.44 -29.23 -3.47
N LEU A 18 10.95 -29.19 -4.71
CA LEU A 18 10.17 -28.06 -5.23
C LEU A 18 8.84 -27.91 -4.49
N GLY A 19 8.14 -29.01 -4.23
CA GLY A 19 6.90 -29.03 -3.46
C GLY A 19 7.12 -28.53 -2.02
N TRP A 20 8.18 -29.00 -1.36
CA TRP A 20 8.56 -28.54 -0.02
C TRP A 20 8.89 -27.04 0.00
N ARG A 21 9.67 -26.55 -0.98
CA ARG A 21 9.98 -25.11 -1.09
C ARG A 21 8.73 -24.28 -1.34
N ALA A 22 7.83 -24.74 -2.20
CA ALA A 22 6.57 -24.06 -2.50
C ALA A 22 5.64 -24.01 -1.27
N TYR A 23 5.58 -25.10 -0.50
CA TYR A 23 4.77 -25.20 0.71
C TYR A 23 5.23 -24.25 1.82
N ASN A 24 6.56 -24.13 2.00
CA ASN A 24 7.16 -23.30 3.03
C ASN A 24 7.52 -21.87 2.54
N TRP A 25 7.09 -21.48 1.33
CA TRP A 25 7.37 -20.14 0.83
C TRP A 25 6.42 -19.11 1.44
N GLU A 26 6.98 -18.00 1.92
CA GLU A 26 6.26 -16.85 2.47
C GLU A 26 6.81 -15.54 1.88
N SER A 27 5.99 -14.49 1.92
CA SER A 27 6.43 -13.14 1.60
C SER A 27 7.54 -12.71 2.57
N PRO A 28 8.56 -11.98 2.07
CA PRO A 28 9.59 -11.46 2.95
C PRO A 28 8.94 -10.56 4.00
N GLY A 29 9.38 -10.70 5.26
CA GLY A 29 9.06 -9.74 6.30
C GLY A 29 9.73 -8.39 6.03
N MET A 30 9.50 -7.44 6.93
CA MET A 30 10.26 -6.19 6.97
C MET A 30 11.73 -6.54 7.09
N ASN A 31 12.59 -6.04 6.19
CA ASN A 31 14.03 -6.26 6.37
C ASN A 31 14.55 -5.27 7.44
N THR A 32 15.29 -5.81 8.40
CA THR A 32 15.69 -5.11 9.64
C THR A 32 17.03 -4.40 9.52
N ASN A 33 17.73 -4.55 8.39
CA ASN A 33 19.08 -4.03 8.16
C ASN A 33 19.09 -2.80 7.22
N TYR A 34 18.06 -1.95 7.28
CA TYR A 34 17.84 -0.89 6.30
C TYR A 34 18.27 0.52 6.64
N SER A 35 18.72 1.23 5.60
CA SER A 35 18.38 2.63 5.37
C SER A 35 16.98 2.73 4.77
N ALA A 36 16.12 3.64 5.26
CA ALA A 36 14.72 3.84 4.85
C ALA A 36 14.51 4.27 3.37
N ASP A 37 15.50 4.03 2.51
CA ASP A 37 15.71 4.75 1.28
C ASP A 37 15.25 3.96 0.05
N TRP A 38 13.97 3.58 0.04
CA TRP A 38 13.34 3.15 -1.22
C TRP A 38 13.39 4.27 -2.28
N GLN A 39 13.61 5.52 -1.86
CA GLN A 39 13.83 6.62 -2.80
C GLN A 39 15.08 6.39 -3.65
N SER A 40 16.09 5.69 -3.16
CA SER A 40 17.26 5.27 -3.95
C SER A 40 17.03 4.07 -4.88
N ASP A 41 15.84 3.45 -4.86
CA ASP A 41 15.57 2.26 -5.68
C ASP A 41 15.69 2.61 -7.19
N PRO A 42 16.54 1.88 -7.95
CA PRO A 42 16.76 2.17 -9.37
C PRO A 42 15.52 1.98 -10.24
N LYS A 43 14.48 1.30 -9.74
CA LYS A 43 13.19 1.13 -10.42
C LYS A 43 12.22 2.27 -10.17
N ARG A 44 12.60 3.30 -9.40
CA ARG A 44 11.77 4.48 -9.15
C ARG A 44 11.38 5.15 -10.45
N LYS A 45 10.08 5.36 -10.60
CA LYS A 45 9.46 6.09 -11.71
C LYS A 45 8.81 7.34 -11.18
N GLN A 46 8.95 8.44 -11.91
CA GLN A 46 8.26 9.67 -11.60
C GLN A 46 7.03 9.81 -12.51
N LEU A 47 5.89 10.12 -11.89
CA LEU A 47 4.63 10.37 -12.55
C LEU A 47 4.22 11.82 -12.27
N HIS A 48 3.80 12.52 -13.31
CA HIS A 48 3.28 13.88 -13.21
C HIS A 48 1.78 13.85 -13.41
N LEU A 49 1.04 14.22 -12.36
CA LEU A 49 -0.40 14.38 -12.39
C LEU A 49 -0.74 15.85 -12.10
N THR A 50 -1.99 16.24 -12.31
CA THR A 50 -2.44 17.60 -12.06
C THR A 50 -2.21 17.96 -10.58
N ASN A 51 -1.44 19.02 -10.34
CA ASN A 51 -1.05 19.53 -9.02
C ASN A 51 -0.17 18.61 -8.15
N CYS A 52 0.35 17.49 -8.66
CA CYS A 52 1.21 16.60 -7.87
C CYS A 52 2.27 15.84 -8.69
N ILE A 53 3.38 15.54 -8.03
CA ILE A 53 4.45 14.67 -8.53
C ILE A 53 4.48 13.44 -7.65
N ILE A 54 4.52 12.27 -8.27
CA ILE A 54 4.53 10.98 -7.59
C ILE A 54 5.81 10.25 -7.93
N ASP A 55 6.60 9.90 -6.92
CA ASP A 55 7.69 8.95 -7.05
C ASP A 55 7.16 7.56 -6.66
N PHE A 56 7.18 6.62 -7.60
CA PHE A 56 6.56 5.30 -7.45
C PHE A 56 7.53 4.17 -7.80
N VAL A 57 7.55 3.14 -6.97
CA VAL A 57 8.26 1.88 -7.22
C VAL A 57 7.24 0.76 -7.21
N GLU A 58 7.07 0.03 -8.32
CA GLU A 58 6.05 -1.04 -8.42
C GLU A 58 6.38 -2.26 -7.53
N ASN A 59 7.65 -2.64 -7.51
CA ASN A 59 8.16 -3.75 -6.73
C ASN A 59 9.57 -3.38 -6.25
N THR A 60 9.63 -2.92 -5.00
CA THR A 60 10.89 -2.55 -4.36
C THR A 60 11.91 -3.68 -4.41
N SER A 61 13.17 -3.28 -4.35
CA SER A 61 14.31 -4.18 -4.34
C SER A 61 14.36 -5.01 -3.07
N VAL A 62 15.15 -6.09 -3.10
CA VAL A 62 15.37 -6.96 -1.92
C VAL A 62 15.99 -6.22 -0.75
N ASP A 63 16.57 -5.05 -1.04
CA ASP A 63 17.19 -4.11 -0.14
C ASP A 63 16.32 -2.83 0.10
N CYS A 64 14.98 -2.91 0.06
CA CYS A 64 14.09 -1.87 0.66
C CYS A 64 13.21 -2.35 1.83
N LEU A 65 12.80 -1.44 2.73
CA LEU A 65 12.07 -1.72 4.00
C LEU A 65 11.07 -2.88 3.91
N ASN A 66 10.17 -2.80 2.93
CA ASN A 66 9.23 -3.88 2.61
C ASN A 66 9.55 -4.38 1.19
N PRO A 67 10.40 -5.41 1.05
CA PRO A 67 10.85 -5.89 -0.24
C PRO A 67 9.69 -6.35 -1.14
N HIS A 68 9.79 -6.06 -2.42
CA HIS A 68 8.85 -6.48 -3.47
C HIS A 68 7.45 -5.86 -3.41
N PHE A 69 7.10 -5.13 -2.35
CA PHE A 69 5.87 -4.36 -2.30
C PHE A 69 6.02 -3.05 -3.10
N PRO A 70 4.90 -2.44 -3.53
CA PRO A 70 4.96 -1.10 -4.10
C PRO A 70 5.33 -0.07 -3.02
N SER A 71 5.88 1.06 -3.44
CA SER A 71 6.16 2.20 -2.56
C SER A 71 5.90 3.50 -3.29
N ILE A 72 5.45 4.51 -2.54
CA ILE A 72 5.03 5.79 -3.10
C ILE A 72 5.55 6.95 -2.25
N ALA A 73 5.91 8.04 -2.92
CA ALA A 73 5.95 9.38 -2.34
C ALA A 73 5.10 10.30 -3.19
N ILE A 74 4.31 11.15 -2.56
CA ILE A 74 3.43 12.12 -3.23
C ILE A 74 3.82 13.50 -2.75
N LYS A 75 4.16 14.37 -3.72
CA LYS A 75 4.46 15.78 -3.51
C LYS A 75 3.37 16.62 -4.15
N VAL A 76 2.71 17.45 -3.35
CA VAL A 76 1.61 18.31 -3.83
C VAL A 76 2.09 19.75 -3.93
N SER A 77 1.84 20.36 -5.08
CA SER A 77 2.22 21.76 -5.35
C SER A 77 1.32 22.78 -4.65
N LYS A 78 0.06 22.40 -4.38
CA LYS A 78 -0.90 23.22 -3.62
C LYS A 78 -0.67 23.09 -2.13
N PHE A 79 -0.94 24.18 -1.41
CA PHE A 79 -0.90 24.19 0.05
C PHE A 79 -1.85 23.15 0.66
N HIS A 80 -1.33 22.40 1.62
CA HIS A 80 -2.04 21.46 2.48
C HIS A 80 -1.25 21.38 3.80
N ASN A 81 -1.90 20.98 4.89
CA ASN A 81 -1.25 20.91 6.22
C ASN A 81 -1.40 19.55 6.90
N ALA A 82 -2.01 18.57 6.22
CA ALA A 82 -2.12 17.21 6.70
C ALA A 82 -2.39 16.24 5.53
N TRP A 83 -2.16 14.95 5.80
CA TRP A 83 -2.55 13.85 4.93
C TRP A 83 -3.53 12.93 5.63
N VAL A 84 -4.51 12.40 4.92
CA VAL A 84 -5.38 11.33 5.41
C VAL A 84 -5.21 10.12 4.50
N HIS A 85 -4.95 8.95 5.09
CA HIS A 85 -4.76 7.72 4.34
C HIS A 85 -5.90 6.75 4.66
N VAL A 86 -6.77 6.48 3.68
CA VAL A 86 -7.87 5.52 3.81
C VAL A 86 -7.51 4.26 3.04
N VAL A 87 -7.54 3.11 3.72
CA VAL A 87 -7.14 1.82 3.15
C VAL A 87 -8.36 0.94 2.99
N TYR A 88 -8.46 0.31 1.82
CA TYR A 88 -9.46 -0.69 1.46
C TYR A 88 -8.81 -2.05 1.21
N THR A 89 -9.40 -3.10 1.78
CA THR A 89 -9.03 -4.50 1.51
C THR A 89 -10.27 -5.38 1.43
N ASP A 90 -10.10 -6.64 1.02
CA ASP A 90 -11.10 -7.70 1.11
C ASP A 90 -10.87 -8.63 2.30
N SER A 91 -10.22 -8.16 3.37
CA SER A 91 -10.00 -8.95 4.58
C SER A 91 -11.30 -9.52 5.14
N ASP A 92 -11.23 -10.76 5.63
CA ASP A 92 -12.34 -11.38 6.35
C ASP A 92 -12.69 -10.58 7.62
N GLN A 93 -11.69 -9.93 8.23
CA GLN A 93 -11.87 -9.06 9.38
C GLN A 93 -12.47 -7.72 8.95
N SER A 94 -13.69 -7.41 9.42
CA SER A 94 -14.44 -6.21 9.03
C SER A 94 -13.70 -4.90 9.30
N SER A 95 -12.94 -4.83 10.39
CA SER A 95 -12.11 -3.67 10.77
C SER A 95 -10.98 -3.38 9.78
N LEU A 96 -10.56 -4.38 8.99
CA LEU A 96 -9.48 -4.24 8.01
C LEU A 96 -10.00 -4.05 6.58
N ARG A 97 -11.32 -4.10 6.34
CA ARG A 97 -11.90 -3.90 5.00
C ARG A 97 -11.85 -2.46 4.54
N ALA A 98 -12.04 -1.53 5.48
CA ALA A 98 -11.98 -0.09 5.24
C ALA A 98 -11.61 0.62 6.54
N PHE A 99 -10.44 1.25 6.59
CA PHE A 99 -9.94 1.91 7.80
C PHE A 99 -9.06 3.11 7.45
N ILE A 100 -8.87 3.99 8.44
CA ILE A 100 -7.87 5.05 8.34
C ILE A 100 -6.55 4.48 8.83
N ASP A 101 -5.56 4.50 7.96
CA ASP A 101 -4.20 4.04 8.26
C ASP A 101 -3.45 5.13 9.02
N SER A 102 -3.47 5.01 10.35
CA SER A 102 -2.79 5.89 11.29
C SER A 102 -2.37 5.10 12.53
N THR A 103 -1.23 5.44 13.12
CA THR A 103 -0.84 4.91 14.43
C THR A 103 -1.80 5.44 15.49
N ALA A 104 -2.43 4.54 16.25
CA ALA A 104 -3.68 4.75 16.98
C ALA A 104 -3.76 5.95 17.96
N ASP A 105 -5.03 6.30 18.25
CA ASP A 105 -5.60 6.96 19.43
C ASP A 105 -5.81 8.48 19.49
N ILE A 106 -5.17 9.34 18.68
CA ILE A 106 -5.38 10.79 18.85
C ILE A 106 -5.67 11.57 17.56
N TYR A 107 -5.19 11.14 16.38
CA TYR A 107 -5.30 11.99 15.19
C TYR A 107 -5.12 11.19 13.88
N PRO A 108 -6.13 11.09 13.00
CA PRO A 108 -6.12 10.25 11.78
C PRO A 108 -5.29 10.84 10.62
N PHE A 109 -4.36 11.72 10.94
CA PHE A 109 -3.57 12.40 9.93
C PHE A 109 -2.18 11.81 9.87
N TYR A 110 -1.87 11.27 8.70
CA TYR A 110 -0.55 10.82 8.35
C TYR A 110 0.36 12.05 8.34
N ASN A 111 1.43 12.01 9.14
CA ASN A 111 2.58 12.90 8.99
C ASN A 111 2.28 14.42 9.01
N LYS A 112 1.73 14.92 10.11
CA LYS A 112 1.32 16.34 10.30
C LYS A 112 2.43 17.38 10.04
N SER A 113 3.71 16.99 10.14
CA SER A 113 4.86 17.90 10.04
C SER A 113 5.64 17.79 8.73
N GLN A 114 5.27 16.91 7.80
CA GLN A 114 5.94 16.77 6.50
C GLN A 114 5.00 17.09 5.35
N ASN A 115 5.56 17.70 4.30
CA ASN A 115 4.81 18.08 3.09
C ASN A 115 4.55 16.89 2.16
N ASP A 116 5.35 15.84 2.27
CA ASP A 116 5.29 14.70 1.36
C ASP A 116 4.60 13.53 2.05
N PHE A 117 3.63 12.91 1.36
CA PHE A 117 3.12 11.61 1.77
C PHE A 117 4.12 10.55 1.35
N MET A 118 4.46 9.63 2.23
CA MET A 118 5.32 8.49 1.91
C MET A 118 4.74 7.25 2.53
N ASP A 119 4.59 6.18 1.75
CA ASP A 119 4.12 4.91 2.29
C ASP A 119 4.63 3.71 1.48
N CYS A 120 4.70 2.57 2.16
CA CYS A 120 5.26 1.32 1.70
C CYS A 120 4.54 0.19 2.44
N PRO A 121 3.41 -0.33 1.95
CA PRO A 121 2.64 -1.33 2.69
C PRO A 121 3.40 -2.64 2.78
N LEU A 122 3.14 -3.41 3.83
CA LEU A 122 3.62 -4.75 4.03
C LEU A 122 2.46 -5.68 4.37
N TRP A 123 2.42 -6.86 3.76
CA TRP A 123 1.46 -7.89 4.13
C TRP A 123 2.13 -9.26 4.16
N HIS A 124 1.81 -10.04 5.19
CA HIS A 124 2.32 -11.40 5.30
C HIS A 124 1.39 -12.38 4.56
N TYR A 125 1.95 -13.18 3.65
CA TYR A 125 1.20 -14.18 2.88
C TYR A 125 2.11 -15.32 2.41
N SER A 126 1.52 -16.47 2.07
CA SER A 126 2.23 -17.60 1.47
C SER A 126 1.71 -17.90 0.06
N LEU A 127 2.31 -18.89 -0.61
CA LEU A 127 1.86 -19.30 -1.94
C LEU A 127 0.40 -19.80 -1.92
N PHE A 128 0.02 -20.51 -0.85
CA PHE A 128 -1.28 -21.16 -0.71
C PHE A 128 -2.26 -20.39 0.17
N ARG A 129 -1.81 -19.41 0.95
CA ARG A 129 -2.65 -18.61 1.84
C ARG A 129 -2.41 -17.13 1.62
N LYS A 130 -3.43 -16.45 1.11
CA LYS A 130 -3.44 -15.00 0.88
C LYS A 130 -4.60 -14.42 1.70
N PRO A 131 -4.31 -13.72 2.81
CA PRO A 131 -5.36 -13.21 3.72
C PRO A 131 -6.17 -12.06 3.13
N ILE A 132 -5.64 -11.41 2.08
CA ILE A 132 -6.31 -10.43 1.24
C ILE A 132 -5.94 -10.71 -0.22
N THR A 133 -6.80 -10.36 -1.17
CA THR A 133 -6.47 -10.35 -2.60
C THR A 133 -6.08 -8.97 -3.11
N PHE A 134 -6.42 -7.90 -2.38
CA PHE A 134 -5.94 -6.56 -2.68
C PHE A 134 -5.78 -5.69 -1.43
N TRP A 135 -4.92 -4.69 -1.58
CA TRP A 135 -4.78 -3.54 -0.70
C TRP A 135 -4.81 -2.30 -1.59
N ASN A 136 -5.69 -1.35 -1.27
CA ASN A 136 -5.86 -0.12 -2.05
C ASN A 136 -5.93 1.08 -1.11
N GLY A 137 -4.92 1.94 -1.16
CA GLY A 137 -4.80 3.15 -0.35
C GLY A 137 -5.27 4.38 -1.12
N HIS A 138 -6.07 5.21 -0.46
CA HIS A 138 -6.44 6.55 -0.89
C HIS A 138 -5.73 7.56 0.01
N ALA A 139 -4.71 8.23 -0.53
CA ALA A 139 -3.98 9.28 0.15
C ALA A 139 -4.52 10.65 -0.26
N TRP A 140 -5.08 11.38 0.70
CA TRP A 140 -5.64 12.71 0.52
C TRP A 140 -4.77 13.76 1.19
N ALA A 141 -4.23 14.69 0.40
CA ALA A 141 -3.72 15.94 0.90
C ALA A 141 -4.91 16.82 1.28
N VAL A 142 -4.94 17.33 2.51
CA VAL A 142 -6.06 18.10 3.03
C VAL A 142 -5.60 19.38 3.72
N ILE A 143 -6.49 20.37 3.71
CA ILE A 143 -6.38 21.57 4.56
C ILE A 143 -7.32 21.36 5.74
N VAL A 144 -6.74 21.30 6.94
CA VAL A 144 -7.44 21.21 8.20
C VAL A 144 -7.47 22.59 8.84
N ASP A 145 -8.66 23.15 8.99
CA ASP A 145 -8.92 24.34 9.78
C ASP A 145 -9.38 23.91 11.17
N TYR A 146 -8.52 24.12 12.16
CA TYR A 146 -8.79 23.74 13.54
C TYR A 146 -9.74 24.71 14.26
N GLU A 147 -9.76 25.97 13.83
CA GLU A 147 -10.58 27.02 14.45
C GLU A 147 -12.04 26.85 14.01
N ASN A 148 -12.26 26.76 12.70
CA ASN A 148 -13.58 26.54 12.12
C ASN A 148 -13.98 25.06 12.07
N LYS A 149 -13.08 24.16 12.46
CA LYS A 149 -13.26 22.70 12.44
C LYS A 149 -13.71 22.19 11.08
N THR A 150 -12.99 22.57 10.02
CA THR A 150 -13.27 22.10 8.66
C THR A 150 -12.10 21.32 8.08
N ILE A 151 -12.40 20.41 7.15
CA ILE A 151 -11.40 19.64 6.40
C ILE A 151 -11.76 19.73 4.92
N LYS A 152 -10.81 20.20 4.12
CA LYS A 152 -10.97 20.34 2.67
C LYS A 152 -9.96 19.47 1.92
N PRO A 153 -10.38 18.62 0.97
CA PRO A 153 -9.47 17.88 0.11
C PRO A 153 -8.80 18.81 -0.90
N VAL A 154 -7.51 18.58 -1.17
CA VAL A 154 -6.71 19.33 -2.14
C VAL A 154 -6.35 18.46 -3.34
N VAL A 155 -5.79 17.29 -3.08
CA VAL A 155 -5.45 16.25 -4.07
C VAL A 155 -5.65 14.89 -3.41
N GLY A 156 -6.27 13.95 -4.13
CA GLY A 156 -6.36 12.56 -3.71
C GLY A 156 -5.68 11.65 -4.71
N ILE A 157 -4.93 10.67 -4.22
CA ILE A 157 -4.26 9.66 -5.04
C ILE A 157 -4.66 8.27 -4.56
N SER A 158 -5.07 7.41 -5.48
CA SER A 158 -5.32 5.98 -5.26
C SER A 158 -4.15 5.16 -5.77
N TRP A 159 -3.72 4.17 -5.00
CA TRP A 159 -2.60 3.28 -5.33
C TRP A 159 -2.67 2.00 -4.47
N GLY A 160 -1.84 0.99 -4.78
CA GLY A 160 -1.75 -0.19 -3.93
C GLY A 160 -1.21 -1.43 -4.62
N PHE A 161 -1.73 -2.62 -4.27
CA PHE A 161 -1.35 -3.88 -4.90
C PHE A 161 -2.45 -4.94 -4.88
N ARG A 162 -2.25 -5.97 -5.71
CA ARG A 162 -3.03 -7.21 -5.72
C ARG A 162 -2.16 -8.43 -5.44
N LEU A 163 -2.66 -9.35 -4.64
CA LEU A 163 -2.07 -10.67 -4.41
C LEU A 163 -2.73 -11.71 -5.32
N VAL A 164 -2.24 -11.82 -6.55
CA VAL A 164 -2.79 -12.75 -7.56
C VAL A 164 -2.36 -14.19 -7.24
N LYS A 165 -3.28 -15.17 -7.20
CA LYS A 165 -2.98 -16.57 -6.83
C LYS A 165 -1.78 -17.18 -7.58
N THR A 166 -1.59 -16.82 -8.85
CA THR A 166 -0.53 -17.36 -9.72
C THR A 166 0.82 -16.66 -9.59
N ARG A 167 0.94 -15.64 -8.73
CA ARG A 167 2.19 -14.88 -8.54
C ARG A 167 2.66 -14.94 -7.09
N LEU A 168 3.97 -15.08 -6.94
CA LEU A 168 4.65 -14.98 -5.64
C LEU A 168 4.72 -13.53 -5.16
N ARG A 169 4.90 -12.57 -6.07
CA ARG A 169 5.05 -11.15 -5.71
C ARG A 169 3.74 -10.37 -5.92
N PRO A 170 3.53 -9.28 -5.17
CA PRO A 170 2.38 -8.41 -5.39
C PRO A 170 2.43 -7.79 -6.78
N VAL A 171 1.26 -7.56 -7.38
CA VAL A 171 1.11 -6.79 -8.61
C VAL A 171 0.68 -5.39 -8.22
N ALA A 172 1.49 -4.39 -8.54
CA ALA A 172 1.20 -3.00 -8.26
C ALA A 172 -0.13 -2.53 -8.91
N ILE A 173 -0.91 -1.77 -8.16
CA ILE A 173 -1.98 -0.91 -8.67
C ILE A 173 -1.34 0.46 -8.85
N TRP A 174 -1.34 0.94 -10.10
CA TRP A 174 -0.68 2.19 -10.45
C TRP A 174 -1.36 3.41 -9.81
N PRO A 175 -0.58 4.42 -9.41
CA PRO A 175 -1.13 5.66 -8.88
C PRO A 175 -2.08 6.34 -9.87
N SER A 176 -3.23 6.77 -9.37
CA SER A 176 -4.24 7.49 -10.16
C SER A 176 -4.89 8.59 -9.33
N GLN A 177 -5.29 9.68 -9.99
CA GLN A 177 -5.94 10.80 -9.31
C GLN A 177 -7.38 10.43 -8.94
N LEU A 178 -7.75 10.74 -7.70
CA LEU A 178 -9.10 10.60 -7.17
C LEU A 178 -9.93 11.87 -7.43
N GLY A 179 -11.23 11.68 -7.64
CA GLY A 179 -12.21 12.77 -7.80
C GLY A 179 -13.21 12.84 -6.65
N ASN A 180 -14.17 13.76 -6.77
CA ASN A 180 -15.13 14.11 -5.70
C ASN A 180 -15.95 12.91 -5.22
N ASN A 181 -16.36 12.02 -6.13
CA ASN A 181 -17.10 10.80 -5.79
C ASN A 181 -16.31 9.86 -4.86
N ALA A 182 -14.98 9.87 -4.92
CA ALA A 182 -14.14 9.09 -4.00
C ALA A 182 -14.05 9.81 -2.64
N TRP A 183 -13.82 11.13 -2.66
CA TRP A 183 -13.83 11.94 -1.44
C TRP A 183 -15.13 11.79 -0.64
N GLU A 184 -16.28 11.84 -1.32
CA GLU A 184 -17.59 11.70 -0.69
C GLU A 184 -17.81 10.34 0.00
N LYS A 185 -17.14 9.28 -0.49
CA LYS A 185 -17.17 7.97 0.14
C LYS A 185 -16.21 7.91 1.32
N ASP A 186 -15.01 8.42 1.13
CA ASP A 186 -13.93 8.37 2.11
C ASP A 186 -14.27 9.25 3.32
N GLN A 187 -14.88 10.42 3.12
CA GLN A 187 -15.26 11.33 4.20
C GLN A 187 -16.20 10.70 5.24
N ILE A 188 -16.99 9.68 4.86
CA ILE A 188 -17.86 8.94 5.79
C ILE A 188 -17.01 8.19 6.83
N LEU A 189 -15.88 7.62 6.39
CA LEU A 189 -14.92 6.95 7.29
C LEU A 189 -14.14 7.98 8.11
N ILE A 190 -13.70 9.07 7.47
CA ILE A 190 -12.94 10.15 8.12
C ILE A 190 -13.78 10.81 9.22
N GLN A 191 -15.05 11.10 8.95
CA GLN A 191 -15.96 11.76 9.89
C GLN A 191 -16.31 10.88 11.10
N LYS A 192 -16.29 9.56 10.96
CA LYS A 192 -16.39 8.65 12.12
C LYS A 192 -15.22 8.83 13.07
N GLY A 193 -14.02 9.06 12.56
CA GLY A 193 -12.82 9.36 13.35
C GLY A 193 -12.74 10.82 13.83
N LEU A 194 -13.36 11.75 13.09
CA LEU A 194 -13.30 13.21 13.31
C LEU A 194 -14.70 13.84 13.40
N SER A 195 -15.53 13.35 14.31
CA SER A 195 -16.95 13.76 14.41
C SER A 195 -17.18 15.25 14.67
N LYS A 196 -16.15 15.97 15.13
CA LYS A 196 -16.20 17.41 15.39
C LYS A 196 -15.88 18.28 14.16
N PHE A 197 -15.42 17.68 13.06
CA PHE A 197 -15.04 18.38 11.84
C PHE A 197 -16.12 18.27 10.76
N THR A 198 -16.33 19.36 10.03
CA THR A 198 -17.16 19.39 8.82
C THR A 198 -16.27 19.13 7.59
N MET A 199 -16.70 18.18 6.76
CA MET A 199 -16.00 17.82 5.52
C MET A 199 -16.50 18.72 4.39
N LEU A 200 -15.58 19.40 3.71
CA LEU A 200 -15.85 20.25 2.56
C LEU A 200 -15.60 19.47 1.26
N SER A 201 -16.29 19.83 0.19
CA SER A 201 -16.07 19.23 -1.14
C SER A 201 -14.75 19.68 -1.77
N CYS A 202 -14.26 18.92 -2.75
CA CYS A 202 -13.20 19.42 -3.63
C CYS A 202 -13.75 20.55 -4.51
N ASP A 203 -12.89 21.50 -4.86
CA ASP A 203 -13.18 22.53 -5.88
C ASP A 203 -13.26 21.93 -7.29
#